data_AF-A0A0B5D9W5-F1
#
_entry.id   AF-A0A0B5D9W5-F1
#
_cell.length_a   1.000
_cell.length_b   1.000
_cell.length_c   1.000
_cell.angle_alpha   90.00
_cell.angle_beta   90.00
_cell.angle_gamma   90.00
#
_symmetry.space_group_name_H-M   'P 1'
#
loop_
_entity.id
_entity.type
_entity.pdbx_description
1 polymer ?
#
loop_
_entity_poly.entity_id
_entity_poly.type
_entity_poly.pdbx_seq_one_letter_code
_entity_poly.pdbx_strand_id
1 'polypeptide(L)'
;MELEDRLTAIEERLAALERSERTPTGASTSGDLWVLDNIGDSVVFAGDVHTGAGHAQYQWQRPTEMLLDADWAPHLDRLATLAHPVRGAILRRLLDSPASATELVDEGLATSTGTAYHHLGTLHAGGWISKEMGGRWSVRTARVIPLLTIIAATEDH
;
A
#
# COMPACT_ATOMS: atom_id res chain seq x y z
N MET A 1 29.11 -22.72 -34.13
CA MET A 1 30.11 -22.80 -33.05
C MET A 1 30.23 -21.48 -32.31
N GLU A 2 30.97 -20.46 -32.77
CA GLU A 2 31.20 -19.23 -31.96
C GLU A 2 29.91 -18.49 -31.52
N LEU A 3 28.87 -18.45 -32.34
CA LEU A 3 27.58 -17.84 -31.98
C LEU A 3 26.77 -18.69 -31.00
N GLU A 4 26.84 -20.02 -31.12
CA GLU A 4 26.17 -20.95 -30.21
C GLU A 4 26.85 -20.93 -28.85
N ASP A 5 28.19 -20.91 -28.83
CA ASP A 5 28.99 -20.81 -27.60
C ASP A 5 28.74 -19.48 -26.88
N ARG A 6 28.61 -18.37 -27.62
CA ARG A 6 28.24 -17.07 -27.06
C ARG A 6 26.81 -17.03 -26.54
N LEU A 7 25.88 -17.71 -27.21
CA LEU A 7 24.48 -17.78 -26.76
C LEU A 7 24.38 -18.58 -25.46
N THR A 8 25.02 -19.74 -25.38
CA THR A 8 25.08 -20.56 -24.16
C THR A 8 25.69 -19.78 -23.00
N ALA A 9 26.78 -19.05 -23.23
CA ALA A 9 27.39 -18.21 -22.19
C ALA A 9 26.47 -17.07 -21.69
N ILE A 10 25.63 -16.52 -22.59
CA ILE A 10 24.64 -15.49 -22.22
C ILE A 10 23.48 -16.11 -21.45
N GLU A 11 22.97 -17.27 -21.90
CA GLU A 11 21.88 -17.99 -21.23
C GLU A 11 22.28 -18.45 -19.82
N GLU A 12 23.51 -18.94 -19.65
CA GLU A 12 24.06 -19.30 -18.33
C GLU A 12 24.17 -18.08 -17.40
N ARG A 13 24.65 -16.95 -17.92
CA ARG A 13 24.76 -15.70 -17.17
C ARG A 13 23.40 -15.11 -16.82
N LEU A 14 22.42 -15.20 -17.73
CA LEU A 14 21.05 -14.78 -17.49
C LEU A 14 20.38 -15.68 -16.43
N ALA A 15 20.53 -17.00 -16.54
CA ALA A 15 20.01 -17.93 -15.53
C ALA A 15 20.65 -17.72 -14.15
N ALA A 16 21.91 -17.28 -14.08
CA ALA A 16 22.57 -16.89 -12.84
C ALA A 16 22.02 -15.57 -12.29
N LEU A 17 21.78 -14.58 -13.16
CA LEU A 17 21.21 -13.29 -12.78
C LEU A 17 19.77 -13.43 -12.27
N GLU A 18 18.93 -14.19 -12.98
CA GLU A 18 17.55 -14.42 -12.58
C GLU A 18 17.44 -15.24 -11.28
N ARG A 19 18.42 -16.10 -10.96
CA ARG A 19 18.52 -16.76 -9.65
C ARG A 19 18.93 -15.79 -8.53
N SER A 20 19.80 -14.82 -8.86
CA SER A 20 20.19 -13.76 -7.94
C SER A 20 19.06 -12.76 -7.67
N GLU A 21 18.20 -12.47 -8.66
CA GLU A 21 17.04 -11.57 -8.50
C GLU A 21 15.83 -12.27 -7.86
N ARG A 22 15.68 -13.59 -8.07
CA ARG A 22 14.68 -14.42 -7.34
C ARG A 22 15.05 -14.69 -5.89
N THR A 23 16.29 -14.42 -5.51
CA THR A 23 16.67 -14.30 -4.11
C THR A 23 16.40 -12.85 -3.75
N PRO A 24 15.52 -12.52 -2.78
CA PRO A 24 15.45 -11.15 -2.31
C PRO A 24 16.88 -10.79 -1.92
N THR A 25 17.42 -9.71 -2.49
CA THR A 25 18.59 -9.05 -1.90
C THR A 25 18.11 -8.38 -0.61
N GLY A 26 17.70 -9.21 0.34
CA GLY A 26 17.57 -8.88 1.74
C GLY A 26 18.98 -8.85 2.28
N ALA A 27 19.30 -7.72 2.91
CA ALA A 27 20.51 -7.47 3.66
C ALA A 27 21.11 -8.72 4.31
N SER A 28 22.43 -8.82 4.26
CA SER A 28 23.21 -9.75 5.06
C SER A 28 22.67 -9.78 6.50
N THR A 29 22.14 -10.93 6.90
CA THR A 29 21.68 -11.23 8.25
C THR A 29 22.86 -11.18 9.22
N SER A 30 22.94 -10.07 9.96
CA SER A 30 23.44 -10.08 11.32
C SER A 30 22.34 -9.48 12.20
N GLY A 31 21.40 -10.34 12.63
CA GLY A 31 20.28 -9.99 13.52
C GLY A 31 18.92 -10.05 12.82
N ASP A 32 17.96 -10.76 13.42
CA ASP A 32 16.58 -10.97 12.92
C ASP A 32 15.76 -9.67 12.71
N LEU A 33 16.35 -8.51 13.01
CA LEU A 33 15.73 -7.20 13.09
C LEU A 33 16.50 -6.16 12.25
N TRP A 34 16.82 -6.48 10.99
CA TRP A 34 17.61 -5.64 10.07
C TRP A 34 17.16 -4.17 9.99
N VAL A 35 15.86 -3.92 10.20
CA VAL A 35 15.29 -2.57 10.25
C VAL A 35 15.80 -1.81 11.48
N LEU A 36 15.82 -2.47 12.64
CA LEU A 36 16.19 -1.86 13.92
C LEU A 36 17.65 -1.41 13.96
N ASP A 37 18.52 -2.09 13.21
CA ASP A 37 19.92 -1.70 13.05
C ASP A 37 20.09 -0.32 12.39
N ASN A 38 19.03 0.23 11.78
CA ASN A 38 19.09 1.41 10.93
C ASN A 38 18.17 2.57 11.34
N ILE A 39 17.33 2.45 12.38
CA ILE A 39 16.28 3.45 12.68
C ILE A 39 16.40 4.19 14.01
N GLY A 40 17.32 3.81 14.90
CA GLY A 40 17.43 4.43 16.23
C GLY A 40 16.11 4.35 17.03
N ASP A 41 15.84 5.34 17.88
CA ASP A 41 14.58 5.44 18.64
C ASP A 41 13.46 6.05 17.78
N SER A 42 12.88 5.23 16.90
CA SER A 42 11.79 5.65 16.02
C SER A 42 10.90 4.48 15.60
N VAL A 43 9.71 4.82 15.11
CA VAL A 43 8.84 3.89 14.40
C VAL A 43 9.00 4.11 12.91
N VAL A 44 9.28 3.04 12.18
CA VAL A 44 9.34 3.05 10.71
C VAL A 44 8.29 2.11 10.14
N PHE A 45 7.74 2.48 8.98
CA PHE A 45 7.09 1.54 8.10
C PHE A 45 7.43 1.89 6.66
N ALA A 46 7.55 0.87 5.82
CA ALA A 46 7.86 1.01 4.42
C ALA A 46 7.16 -0.07 3.62
N GLY A 47 7.04 0.14 2.32
CA GLY A 47 6.51 -0.85 1.41
C GLY A 47 6.93 -0.59 -0.03
N ASP A 48 6.90 -1.67 -0.80
CA ASP A 48 6.93 -1.67 -2.26
C ASP A 48 5.74 -2.53 -2.68
N VAL A 49 4.67 -1.88 -3.15
CA VAL A 49 3.37 -2.53 -3.36
C VAL A 49 2.94 -2.37 -4.81
N HIS A 50 2.58 -3.50 -5.41
CA HIS A 50 1.97 -3.57 -6.73
C HIS A 50 0.49 -3.92 -6.55
N THR A 51 -0.38 -3.09 -7.11
CA THR A 51 -1.82 -3.32 -7.17
C THR A 51 -2.31 -3.21 -8.61
N GLY A 52 -3.56 -3.58 -8.90
CA GLY A 52 -4.13 -3.36 -10.22
C GLY A 52 -4.17 -1.88 -10.64
N ALA A 53 -4.21 -0.96 -9.66
CA ALA A 53 -4.21 0.48 -9.90
C ALA A 53 -2.81 1.06 -10.17
N GLY A 54 -1.73 0.29 -9.91
CA GLY A 54 -0.37 0.68 -10.21
C GLY A 54 0.65 0.26 -9.16
N HIS A 55 1.80 0.93 -9.17
CA HIS A 55 2.93 0.69 -8.27
C HIS A 55 3.10 1.84 -7.29
N ALA A 56 3.29 1.53 -6.01
CA ALA A 56 3.54 2.51 -4.97
C ALA A 56 4.75 2.09 -4.14
N GLN A 57 5.69 3.03 -3.97
CA GLN A 57 6.80 2.92 -3.03
C GLN A 57 6.67 4.06 -2.02
N TYR A 58 6.88 3.74 -0.75
CA TYR A 58 6.73 4.69 0.34
C TYR A 58 7.53 4.21 1.54
N GLN A 59 8.23 5.14 2.18
CA GLN A 59 8.91 4.93 3.44
C GLN A 59 8.59 6.10 4.35
N TRP A 60 8.38 5.80 5.62
CA TRP A 60 8.15 6.80 6.64
C TRP A 60 8.75 6.38 7.97
N GLN A 61 9.51 7.28 8.56
CA GLN A 61 10.13 7.11 9.87
C GLN A 61 9.72 8.27 10.77
N ARG A 62 9.37 7.99 12.03
CA ARG A 62 8.99 9.00 13.01
C ARG A 62 9.65 8.74 14.35
N PRO A 63 10.41 9.70 14.92
CA PRO A 63 10.96 9.58 16.26
C PRO A 63 9.86 9.29 17.27
N THR A 64 10.18 8.48 18.28
CA THR A 64 9.23 8.09 19.33
C THR A 64 8.66 9.32 20.04
N GLU A 65 9.50 10.30 20.39
CA GLU A 65 9.07 11.56 21.02
C GLU A 65 7.97 12.28 20.22
N MET A 66 8.13 12.39 18.89
CA MET A 66 7.16 13.09 18.03
C MET A 66 5.80 12.39 18.01
N LEU A 67 5.79 11.06 18.12
CA LEU A 67 4.54 10.29 18.16
C LEU A 67 3.87 10.41 19.52
N LEU A 68 4.63 10.41 20.61
CA LEU A 68 4.10 10.52 21.97
C LEU A 68 3.63 11.94 22.30
N ASP A 69 4.27 12.96 21.75
CA ASP A 69 3.92 14.37 21.98
C ASP A 69 2.77 14.87 21.08
N ALA A 70 2.43 14.12 20.03
CA ALA A 70 1.35 14.49 19.12
C ALA A 70 -0.04 14.34 19.79
N ASP A 71 -0.96 15.25 19.48
CA ASP A 71 -2.39 15.02 19.74
C ASP A 71 -2.89 13.88 18.84
N TRP A 72 -3.36 12.79 19.44
CA TRP A 72 -3.84 11.62 18.73
C TRP A 72 -5.27 11.77 18.18
N ALA A 73 -6.05 12.74 18.66
CA ALA A 73 -7.46 12.85 18.26
C ALA A 73 -7.65 12.98 16.72
N PRO A 74 -6.90 13.84 15.99
CA PRO A 74 -7.02 13.91 14.52
C PRO A 74 -6.59 12.62 13.80
N HIS A 75 -5.70 11.83 14.41
CA HIS A 75 -5.27 10.55 13.86
C HIS A 75 -6.34 9.49 14.03
N LEU A 76 -6.98 9.44 15.21
CA LEU A 76 -8.09 8.54 15.52
C LEU A 76 -9.33 8.87 14.66
N ASP A 77 -9.63 10.16 14.46
CA ASP A 77 -10.71 10.58 13.55
C ASP A 77 -10.48 10.07 12.12
N ARG A 78 -9.23 10.18 11.64
CA ARG A 78 -8.85 9.65 10.32
C ARG A 78 -8.96 8.13 10.26
N LEU A 79 -8.58 7.40 11.32
CA LEU A 79 -8.73 5.94 11.39
C LEU A 79 -10.21 5.53 11.45
N ALA A 80 -11.05 6.27 12.17
CA ALA A 80 -12.49 6.02 12.23
C ALA A 80 -13.13 6.10 10.83
N THR A 81 -12.62 6.96 9.93
CA THR A 81 -13.07 6.97 8.52
C THR A 81 -12.79 5.67 7.76
N LEU A 82 -11.90 4.79 8.24
CA LEU A 82 -11.67 3.48 7.64
C LEU A 82 -12.59 2.40 8.22
N ALA A 83 -12.83 2.46 9.53
CA ALA A 83 -13.46 1.40 10.34
C ALA A 83 -14.97 1.23 10.06
N HIS A 84 -15.30 0.74 8.87
CA HIS A 84 -16.66 0.34 8.47
C HIS A 84 -16.57 -0.69 7.35
N PRO A 85 -17.33 -1.81 7.40
CA PRO A 85 -17.22 -2.90 6.42
C PRO A 85 -17.31 -2.44 4.96
N VAL A 86 -18.29 -1.58 4.66
CA VAL A 86 -18.48 -1.03 3.31
C VAL A 86 -17.28 -0.19 2.86
N ARG A 87 -16.69 0.61 3.75
CA ARG A 87 -15.54 1.46 3.40
C ARG A 87 -14.28 0.61 3.18
N GLY A 88 -14.09 -0.44 3.98
CA GLY A 88 -13.04 -1.43 3.75
C GLY A 88 -13.19 -2.13 2.39
N ALA A 89 -14.40 -2.55 2.03
CA ALA A 89 -14.68 -3.17 0.74
C ALA A 89 -14.42 -2.22 -0.44
N ILE A 90 -14.87 -0.96 -0.34
CA ILE A 90 -14.60 0.09 -1.33
C ILE A 90 -13.10 0.33 -1.46
N LEU A 91 -12.36 0.50 -0.36
CA LEU A 91 -10.91 0.74 -0.42
C LEU A 91 -10.16 -0.43 -1.08
N ARG A 92 -10.52 -1.67 -0.74
CA ARG A 92 -9.94 -2.86 -1.41
C ARG A 92 -10.21 -2.83 -2.91
N ARG A 93 -11.42 -2.45 -3.33
CA ARG A 93 -11.79 -2.29 -4.74
C ARG A 93 -11.00 -1.19 -5.44
N LEU A 94 -10.78 -0.06 -4.76
CA LEU A 94 -10.05 1.09 -5.30
C LEU A 94 -8.53 0.87 -5.35
N LEU A 95 -7.98 -0.03 -4.54
CA LEU A 95 -6.60 -0.49 -4.68
C LEU A 95 -6.42 -1.30 -5.97
N ASP A 96 -7.44 -2.03 -6.40
CA ASP A 96 -7.40 -2.79 -7.65
C ASP A 96 -7.60 -1.90 -8.89
N SER A 97 -8.57 -0.98 -8.88
CA SER A 97 -8.67 0.05 -9.93
C SER A 97 -9.58 1.21 -9.51
N PRO A 98 -9.38 2.43 -10.05
CA PRO A 98 -10.27 3.55 -9.77
C PRO A 98 -11.73 3.23 -10.12
N ALA A 99 -12.71 3.73 -9.37
CA ALA A 99 -14.13 3.45 -9.64
C ALA A 99 -15.05 4.65 -9.33
N SER A 100 -16.15 4.76 -10.06
CA SER A 100 -17.24 5.71 -9.82
C SER A 100 -18.25 5.18 -8.80
N ALA A 101 -19.08 6.07 -8.25
CA ALA A 101 -20.13 5.65 -7.31
C ALA A 101 -21.14 4.67 -7.93
N THR A 102 -21.40 4.78 -9.23
CA THR A 102 -22.30 3.87 -9.95
C THR A 102 -21.68 2.47 -10.08
N GLU A 103 -20.42 2.40 -10.51
CA GLU A 103 -19.69 1.11 -10.59
C GLU A 103 -19.67 0.38 -9.24
N LEU A 104 -19.43 1.11 -8.12
CA LEU A 104 -19.46 0.51 -6.78
C LEU A 104 -20.84 -0.05 -6.38
N VAL A 105 -21.93 0.52 -6.90
CA VAL A 105 -23.29 0.01 -6.66
C VAL A 105 -23.59 -1.18 -7.56
N ASP A 106 -23.21 -1.12 -8.82
CA ASP A 106 -23.38 -2.21 -9.79
C ASP A 106 -22.61 -3.47 -9.36
N GLU A 107 -21.45 -3.29 -8.73
CA GLU A 107 -20.64 -4.36 -8.12
C GLU A 107 -21.18 -4.83 -6.75
N GLY A 108 -22.25 -4.25 -6.24
CA GLY A 108 -22.88 -4.62 -4.96
C GLY A 108 -22.10 -4.22 -3.71
N LEU A 109 -21.11 -3.32 -3.83
CA LEU A 109 -20.31 -2.84 -2.69
C LEU A 109 -21.06 -1.79 -1.87
N ALA A 110 -22.00 -1.07 -2.48
CA ALA A 110 -22.89 -0.14 -1.83
C ALA A 110 -24.35 -0.39 -2.24
N THR A 111 -25.30 -0.18 -1.33
CA THR A 111 -26.72 -0.46 -1.55
C THR A 111 -27.43 0.56 -2.44
N SER A 112 -26.85 1.74 -2.59
CA SER A 112 -27.37 2.81 -3.46
C SER A 112 -26.27 3.81 -3.80
N THR A 113 -26.49 4.62 -4.83
CA THR A 113 -25.55 5.68 -5.21
C THR A 113 -25.39 6.73 -4.11
N GLY A 114 -26.48 7.08 -3.40
CA GLY A 114 -26.42 7.97 -2.24
C GLY A 114 -25.56 7.42 -1.11
N THR A 115 -25.70 6.12 -0.81
CA THR A 115 -24.85 5.41 0.17
C THR A 115 -23.39 5.37 -0.28
N ALA A 116 -23.13 5.11 -1.58
CA ALA A 116 -21.78 5.12 -2.13
C ALA A 116 -21.12 6.51 -1.98
N TYR A 117 -21.83 7.58 -2.36
CA TYR A 117 -21.32 8.95 -2.20
C TYR A 117 -21.09 9.34 -0.75
N HIS A 118 -21.94 8.88 0.18
CA HIS A 118 -21.73 9.08 1.61
C HIS A 118 -20.40 8.46 2.06
N HIS A 119 -20.15 7.20 1.72
CA HIS A 119 -18.91 6.52 2.08
C HIS A 119 -17.66 7.11 1.42
N LEU A 120 -17.73 7.42 0.12
CA LEU A 120 -16.66 8.08 -0.62
C LEU A 120 -16.37 9.47 -0.02
N GLY A 121 -17.40 10.23 0.34
CA GLY A 121 -17.26 11.52 1.00
C GLY A 121 -16.52 11.41 2.34
N THR A 122 -16.87 10.44 3.18
CA THR A 122 -16.17 10.17 4.45
C THR A 122 -14.70 9.81 4.22
N LEU A 123 -14.40 8.92 3.27
CA LEU A 123 -13.02 8.53 2.93
C LEU A 123 -12.22 9.70 2.34
N HIS A 124 -12.86 10.54 1.55
CA HIS A 124 -12.24 11.72 0.96
C HIS A 124 -11.89 12.77 2.01
N ALA A 125 -12.83 13.08 2.90
CA ALA A 125 -12.65 13.99 4.03
C ALA A 125 -11.57 13.50 4.99
N GLY A 126 -11.49 12.19 5.23
CA GLY A 126 -10.41 11.56 6.00
C GLY A 126 -9.03 11.62 5.35
N GLY A 127 -8.95 11.98 4.06
CA GLY A 127 -7.66 12.10 3.37
C GLY A 127 -7.18 10.79 2.71
N TRP A 128 -8.03 9.77 2.55
CA TRP A 128 -7.66 8.48 1.98
C TRP A 128 -7.75 8.41 0.46
N ILE A 129 -8.82 8.97 -0.11
CA ILE A 129 -9.09 8.88 -1.56
C ILE A 129 -9.15 10.26 -2.23
N SER A 130 -8.88 10.29 -3.53
CA SER A 130 -9.03 11.47 -4.39
C SER A 130 -10.01 11.20 -5.52
N LYS A 131 -10.63 12.27 -6.03
CA LYS A 131 -11.46 12.22 -7.23
C LYS A 131 -10.59 12.48 -8.45
N GLU A 132 -10.67 11.62 -9.45
CA GLU A 132 -9.96 11.73 -10.72
C GLU A 132 -10.75 12.54 -11.75
N MET A 133 -10.10 12.89 -12.86
CA MET A 133 -10.80 13.41 -14.02
C MET A 133 -11.81 12.36 -14.52
N GLY A 134 -13.05 12.77 -14.77
CA GLY A 134 -14.14 11.85 -15.15
C GLY A 134 -14.96 11.31 -13.98
N GLY A 135 -14.67 11.71 -12.74
CA GLY A 135 -15.54 11.45 -11.60
C GLY A 135 -15.39 10.07 -10.94
N ARG A 136 -14.38 9.30 -11.37
CA ARG A 136 -13.90 8.12 -10.65
C ARG A 136 -13.13 8.54 -9.40
N TRP A 137 -12.97 7.61 -8.47
CA TRP A 137 -12.24 7.77 -7.23
C TRP A 137 -11.09 6.79 -7.18
N SER A 138 -9.97 7.20 -6.60
CA SER A 138 -8.79 6.36 -6.39
C SER A 138 -8.21 6.56 -5.01
N VAL A 139 -7.54 5.53 -4.49
CA VAL A 139 -6.73 5.68 -3.27
C VAL A 139 -5.55 6.59 -3.62
N ARG A 140 -5.32 7.63 -2.81
CA ARG A 140 -4.16 8.51 -3.00
C ARG A 140 -2.89 7.66 -2.94
N THR A 141 -1.97 7.80 -3.89
CA THR A 141 -0.73 7.00 -3.94
C THR A 141 0.03 7.02 -2.61
N ALA A 142 0.14 8.19 -1.97
CA ALA A 142 0.78 8.36 -0.66
C ALA A 142 0.04 7.67 0.52
N ARG A 143 -1.14 7.08 0.28
CA ARG A 143 -1.96 6.37 1.27
C ARG A 143 -2.03 4.88 1.04
N VAL A 144 -1.54 4.36 -0.10
CA VAL A 144 -1.56 2.92 -0.42
C VAL A 144 -0.81 2.11 0.64
N ILE A 145 0.46 2.43 0.87
CA ILE A 145 1.27 1.73 1.85
C ILE A 145 0.79 1.98 3.28
N PRO A 146 0.52 3.22 3.75
CA PRO A 146 -0.06 3.43 5.07
C PRO A 146 -1.36 2.64 5.32
N LEU A 147 -2.25 2.54 4.33
CA LEU A 147 -3.48 1.76 4.44
C LEU A 147 -3.16 0.27 4.65
N LEU A 148 -2.28 -0.31 3.82
CA LEU A 148 -1.91 -1.72 3.92
C LEU A 148 -1.11 -2.03 5.19
N THR A 149 -0.26 -1.10 5.66
CA THR A 149 0.41 -1.21 6.96
C THR A 149 -0.60 -1.25 8.11
N ILE A 150 -1.66 -0.43 8.07
CA ILE A 150 -2.72 -0.48 9.09
C ILE A 150 -3.39 -1.85 9.10
N ILE A 151 -3.72 -2.42 7.92
CA ILE A 151 -4.32 -3.75 7.83
C ILE A 151 -3.36 -4.83 8.37
N ALA A 152 -2.09 -4.83 7.95
CA ALA A 152 -1.09 -5.77 8.44
C ALA A 152 -0.87 -5.66 9.95
N ALA A 153 -0.96 -4.46 10.53
CA ALA A 153 -0.88 -4.24 11.97
C ALA A 153 -2.08 -4.80 12.75
N THR A 154 -3.13 -5.26 12.08
CA THR A 154 -4.27 -5.98 12.70
C THR A 154 -4.19 -7.49 12.61
N GLU A 155 -3.19 -8.03 11.91
CA GLU A 155 -2.96 -9.48 11.83
C GLU A 155 -2.43 -10.02 13.16
N ASP A 156 -2.62 -11.31 13.41
CA ASP A 156 -2.04 -12.00 14.56
C ASP A 156 -0.52 -12.14 14.34
N HIS A 157 0.29 -11.63 15.28
CA HIS A 157 1.76 -11.69 15.28
C HIS A 157 2.31 -12.48 16.45
#